data_AF-A0A6M4P5R3-F1
#
_entry.id   AF-A0A6M4P5R3-F1
#
_cell.length_a   1.000
_cell.length_b   1.000
_cell.length_c   1.000
_cell.angle_alpha   90.00
_cell.angle_beta   90.00
_cell.angle_gamma   90.00
#
_symmetry.space_group_name_H-M   'P 1'
#
loop_
_entity.id
_entity.type
_entity.pdbx_description
1 polymer ?
#
loop_
_entity_poly.entity_id
_entity_poly.type
_entity_poly.pdbx_seq_one_letter_code
_entity_poly.pdbx_strand_id
1 'polypeptide(L)'
;MDIKKIIIVAIVALLAIIGFNYYKGVQSEKSTAARNAETEILRQEIKKAEIDKARNTQVQLDREEIESMPLAAQEIIANKESSLQPESEYQNIEIEKDDRKKLDDIMSRWEDASAVASRTSRISLSNVVLGMQALKREADSLTVTPCLTRAQANMLVGMDSEITAYLKFMSDSKASITTDIVGKYEAHAKYYEIVKKCTG
;
A
#
# COMPACT_ATOMS: atom_id res chain seq x y z
N MET A 1 -8.36 -81.90 37.57
CA MET A 1 -7.74 -80.76 36.85
C MET A 1 -6.96 -79.94 37.88
N ASP A 2 -5.68 -79.70 37.65
CA ASP A 2 -4.75 -79.20 38.68
C ASP A 2 -4.81 -77.67 38.78
N ILE A 3 -5.41 -77.16 39.84
CA ILE A 3 -5.72 -75.73 40.06
C ILE A 3 -4.46 -74.86 39.94
N LYS A 4 -3.29 -75.37 40.34
CA LYS A 4 -2.01 -74.65 40.23
C LYS A 4 -1.63 -74.37 38.77
N LYS A 5 -1.91 -75.29 37.85
CA LYS A 5 -1.60 -75.12 36.43
C LYS A 5 -2.49 -74.07 35.76
N ILE A 6 -3.77 -73.97 36.18
CA ILE A 6 -4.73 -72.99 35.66
C ILE A 6 -4.30 -71.57 36.07
N ILE A 7 -3.87 -71.38 37.33
CA ILE A 7 -3.41 -70.08 37.83
C ILE A 7 -2.16 -69.60 37.09
N ILE A 8 -1.20 -70.48 36.83
CA ILE A 8 0.03 -70.13 36.09
C ILE A 8 -0.30 -69.69 34.66
N VAL A 9 -1.17 -70.40 33.96
CA VAL A 9 -1.59 -70.04 32.59
C VAL A 9 -2.32 -68.70 32.57
N ALA A 10 -3.18 -68.43 33.56
CA ALA A 10 -3.88 -67.16 33.68
C ALA A 10 -2.92 -65.98 33.89
N ILE A 11 -1.91 -66.13 34.75
CA ILE A 11 -0.90 -65.08 35.01
C ILE A 11 -0.07 -64.78 33.75
N VAL A 12 0.37 -65.81 33.04
CA VAL A 12 1.14 -65.65 31.79
C VAL A 12 0.30 -64.95 30.71
N ALA A 13 -0.97 -65.31 30.57
CA ALA A 13 -1.88 -64.64 29.65
C ALA A 13 -2.08 -63.16 30.00
N LEU A 14 -2.20 -62.84 31.30
CA LEU A 14 -2.40 -61.48 31.78
C LEU A 14 -1.16 -60.61 31.52
N LEU A 15 0.04 -61.13 31.78
CA LEU A 15 1.30 -60.45 31.49
C LEU A 15 1.51 -60.23 29.98
N ALA A 16 1.13 -61.20 29.14
CA ALA A 16 1.20 -61.06 27.69
C ALA A 16 0.26 -59.94 27.18
N ILE A 17 -0.96 -59.83 27.73
CA ILE A 17 -1.93 -58.78 27.38
C ILE A 17 -1.40 -57.40 27.78
N ILE A 18 -0.85 -57.27 28.99
CA ILE A 18 -0.25 -56.01 29.47
C ILE A 18 0.93 -55.59 28.58
N GLY A 19 1.83 -56.53 28.26
CA GLY A 19 2.98 -56.28 27.39
C GLY A 19 2.58 -55.86 25.98
N PHE A 20 1.56 -56.50 25.40
CA PHE A 20 1.04 -56.15 24.07
C PHE A 20 0.40 -54.75 24.04
N ASN A 21 -0.39 -54.41 25.06
CA ASN A 21 -1.00 -53.08 25.17
C ASN A 21 0.06 -51.98 25.35
N TYR A 22 1.09 -52.22 26.16
CA TYR A 22 2.21 -51.28 26.35
C TYR A 22 3.02 -51.08 25.07
N TYR A 23 3.37 -52.17 24.39
CA TYR A 23 4.13 -52.12 23.13
C TYR A 23 3.38 -51.36 22.03
N LYS A 24 2.06 -51.58 21.90
CA LYS A 24 1.23 -50.85 20.93
C LYS A 24 1.11 -49.36 21.26
N GLY A 25 1.04 -48.97 22.53
CA GLY A 25 0.97 -47.56 22.94
C GLY A 25 2.21 -46.76 22.53
N VAL A 26 3.41 -47.27 22.81
CA VAL A 26 4.68 -46.59 22.48
C VAL A 26 4.90 -46.47 20.97
N GLN A 27 4.52 -47.50 20.20
CA GLN A 27 4.65 -47.47 18.74
C GLN A 27 3.64 -46.52 18.09
N SER A 28 2.43 -46.42 18.64
CA SER A 28 1.43 -45.43 18.28
C SER A 28 1.96 -44.00 18.48
N GLU A 29 2.56 -43.70 19.64
CA GLU A 29 3.03 -42.37 19.99
C GLU A 29 4.10 -41.85 19.01
N LYS A 30 5.06 -42.69 18.61
CA LYS A 30 6.07 -42.34 17.61
C LYS A 30 5.46 -42.05 16.22
N SER A 31 4.47 -42.83 15.81
CA SER A 31 3.79 -42.62 14.53
C SER A 31 2.98 -41.32 14.51
N THR A 32 2.35 -40.97 15.63
CA THR A 32 1.61 -39.70 15.79
C THR A 32 2.57 -38.51 15.82
N ALA A 33 3.70 -38.63 16.51
CA ALA A 33 4.73 -37.58 16.55
C ALA A 33 5.30 -37.29 15.14
N ALA A 34 5.59 -38.33 14.35
CA ALA A 34 6.07 -38.16 12.98
C ALA A 34 5.03 -37.48 12.07
N ARG A 35 3.76 -37.92 12.13
CA ARG A 35 2.66 -37.30 11.37
C ARG A 35 2.41 -35.85 11.78
N ASN A 36 2.53 -35.53 13.07
CA ASN A 36 2.38 -34.17 13.56
C ASN A 36 3.51 -33.26 13.08
N ALA A 37 4.76 -33.75 13.06
CA ALA A 37 5.91 -33.00 12.54
C ALA A 37 5.79 -32.73 11.04
N GLU A 38 5.38 -33.73 10.25
CA GLU A 38 5.11 -33.58 8.81
C GLU A 38 3.97 -32.59 8.53
N THR A 39 2.90 -32.65 9.32
CA THR A 39 1.77 -31.71 9.24
C THR A 39 2.21 -30.27 9.54
N GLU A 40 3.12 -30.06 10.51
CA GLU A 40 3.61 -28.74 10.85
C GLU A 40 4.51 -28.15 9.76
N ILE A 41 5.38 -28.96 9.16
CA ILE A 41 6.20 -28.53 8.01
C ILE A 41 5.30 -28.11 6.85
N LEU A 42 4.31 -28.93 6.50
CA LEU A 42 3.36 -28.62 5.43
C LEU A 42 2.57 -27.34 5.73
N ARG A 43 2.14 -27.14 6.98
CA ARG A 43 1.47 -25.90 7.40
C ARG A 43 2.37 -24.68 7.27
N GLN A 44 3.64 -24.80 7.60
CA GLN A 44 4.60 -23.70 7.45
C GLN A 44 4.84 -23.36 5.98
N GLU A 45 4.92 -24.36 5.10
CA GLU A 45 5.04 -24.16 3.65
C GLU A 45 3.79 -23.49 3.07
N ILE A 46 2.58 -23.95 3.45
CA ILE A 46 1.32 -23.33 3.03
C ILE A 46 1.27 -21.87 3.49
N LYS A 47 1.60 -21.58 4.75
CA LYS A 47 1.66 -20.20 5.27
C LYS A 47 2.63 -19.32 4.47
N LYS A 48 3.82 -19.83 4.16
CA LYS A 48 4.80 -19.09 3.34
C LYS A 48 4.27 -18.85 1.93
N ALA A 49 3.71 -19.87 1.28
CA ALA A 49 3.12 -19.75 -0.05
C ALA A 49 1.94 -18.77 -0.07
N GLU A 50 1.12 -18.74 0.98
CA GLU A 50 0.03 -17.77 1.13
C GLU A 50 0.57 -16.34 1.31
N ILE A 51 1.60 -16.14 2.14
CA ILE A 51 2.26 -14.85 2.32
C ILE A 51 2.89 -14.37 1.00
N ASP A 52 3.60 -15.24 0.30
CA ASP A 52 4.24 -14.88 -0.97
C ASP A 52 3.21 -14.63 -2.06
N LYS A 53 2.11 -15.38 -2.08
CA LYS A 53 0.97 -15.10 -2.97
C LYS A 53 0.35 -13.74 -2.66
N ALA A 54 0.09 -13.43 -1.39
CA ALA A 54 -0.46 -12.13 -0.99
C ALA A 54 0.49 -10.97 -1.34
N ARG A 55 1.80 -11.14 -1.12
CA ARG A 55 2.83 -10.16 -1.52
C ARG A 55 2.84 -9.94 -3.03
N ASN A 56 2.85 -11.01 -3.81
CA ASN A 56 2.86 -10.92 -5.27
C ASN A 56 1.58 -10.27 -5.80
N THR A 57 0.42 -10.61 -5.21
CA THR A 57 -0.85 -9.94 -5.52
C THR A 57 -0.78 -8.44 -5.18
N GLN A 58 -0.24 -8.09 -4.02
CA GLN A 58 -0.09 -6.69 -3.63
C GLN A 58 0.81 -5.92 -4.60
N VAL A 59 1.96 -6.48 -4.99
CA VAL A 59 2.87 -5.88 -5.99
C VAL A 59 2.18 -5.69 -7.34
N GLN A 60 1.33 -6.64 -7.77
CA GLN A 60 0.54 -6.49 -8.99
C GLN A 60 -0.48 -5.36 -8.88
N LEU A 61 -1.21 -5.28 -7.77
CA LEU A 61 -2.17 -4.21 -7.52
C LEU A 61 -1.50 -2.83 -7.46
N ASP A 62 -0.33 -2.73 -6.82
CA ASP A 62 0.46 -1.50 -6.78
C ASP A 62 0.94 -1.08 -8.18
N ARG A 63 1.36 -2.04 -9.00
CA ARG A 63 1.76 -1.79 -10.39
C ARG A 63 0.58 -1.31 -11.22
N GLU A 64 -0.57 -1.98 -11.15
CA GLU A 64 -1.79 -1.59 -11.85
C GLU A 64 -2.27 -0.20 -11.40
N GLU A 65 -2.17 0.12 -10.10
CA GLU A 65 -2.52 1.44 -9.58
C GLU A 65 -1.61 2.53 -10.17
N ILE A 66 -0.29 2.31 -10.21
CA ILE A 66 0.67 3.25 -10.82
C ILE A 66 0.42 3.40 -12.33
N GLU A 67 0.20 2.30 -13.05
CA GLU A 67 -0.10 2.32 -14.49
C GLU A 67 -1.40 3.07 -14.81
N SER A 68 -2.35 3.13 -13.86
CA SER A 68 -3.59 3.90 -13.98
C SER A 68 -3.44 5.40 -13.71
N MET A 69 -2.27 5.86 -13.22
CA MET A 69 -1.98 7.28 -12.98
C MET A 69 -1.42 7.97 -14.22
N PRO A 70 -1.53 9.31 -14.33
CA PRO A 70 -0.88 10.06 -15.40
C PRO A 70 0.62 9.75 -15.48
N LEU A 71 1.19 9.64 -16.68
CA LEU A 71 2.62 9.33 -16.88
C LEU A 71 3.55 10.26 -16.10
N ALA A 72 3.20 11.55 -16.01
CA ALA A 72 3.95 12.53 -15.23
C ALA A 72 3.94 12.21 -13.72
N ALA A 73 2.88 11.63 -13.19
CA ALA A 73 2.82 11.20 -11.79
C ALA A 73 3.74 10.01 -11.56
N GLN A 74 3.80 9.06 -12.50
CA GLN A 74 4.68 7.88 -12.41
C GLN A 74 6.15 8.29 -12.32
N GLU A 75 6.57 9.29 -13.09
CA GLU A 75 7.93 9.84 -13.04
C GLU A 75 8.24 10.50 -11.69
N ILE A 76 7.31 11.32 -11.17
CA ILE A 76 7.45 11.95 -9.85
C ILE A 76 7.55 10.89 -8.75
N ILE A 77 6.72 9.84 -8.81
CA ILE A 77 6.72 8.72 -7.86
C ILE A 77 8.07 8.02 -7.90
N ALA A 78 8.58 7.64 -9.07
CA ALA A 78 9.87 6.97 -9.19
C ALA A 78 11.04 7.80 -8.60
N ASN A 79 11.03 9.12 -8.80
CA ASN A 79 12.04 10.02 -8.26
C ASN A 79 11.94 10.19 -6.74
N LYS A 80 10.72 10.30 -6.20
CA LYS A 80 10.50 10.43 -4.74
C LYS A 80 10.72 9.11 -4.01
N GLU A 81 10.27 7.98 -4.54
CA GLU A 81 10.46 6.67 -3.92
C GLU A 81 11.92 6.21 -3.94
N SER A 82 12.70 6.55 -4.97
CA SER A 82 14.15 6.26 -5.00
C SER A 82 14.98 7.10 -4.03
N SER A 83 14.44 8.23 -3.56
CA SER A 83 15.09 9.10 -2.57
C SER A 83 14.65 8.84 -1.12
N LEU A 84 13.63 8.00 -0.92
CA LEU A 84 13.21 7.52 0.40
C LEU A 84 14.11 6.36 0.84
N GLN A 85 14.72 6.48 2.02
CA GLN A 85 15.42 5.34 2.63
C GLN A 85 14.41 4.26 3.05
N PRO A 86 14.73 2.96 2.93
CA PRO A 86 13.81 1.85 3.16
C PRO A 86 13.41 1.63 4.64
N GLU A 87 13.55 2.62 5.52
CA GLU A 87 13.44 2.44 6.98
C GLU A 87 12.56 3.49 7.68
N SER A 88 11.51 4.00 7.03
CA SER A 88 10.38 4.57 7.79
C SER A 88 9.24 3.56 7.83
N GLU A 89 9.32 2.73 8.85
CA GLU A 89 8.27 1.93 9.45
C GLU A 89 6.87 2.49 9.17
N TYR A 90 6.07 1.70 8.45
CA TYR A 90 4.62 1.84 8.40
C TYR A 90 4.05 1.77 9.82
N GLN A 91 2.95 2.48 10.07
CA GLN A 91 2.07 2.43 11.26
C GLN A 91 2.14 3.61 12.24
N ASN A 92 2.10 4.86 11.75
CA ASN A 92 1.49 5.89 12.57
C ASN A 92 0.47 6.71 11.78
N ILE A 93 -0.80 6.33 11.93
CA ILE A 93 -1.97 7.02 11.37
C ILE A 93 -1.98 8.51 11.78
N GLU A 94 -1.41 8.86 12.93
CA GLU A 94 -1.28 10.26 13.38
C GLU A 94 -0.31 11.06 12.51
N ILE A 95 0.82 10.46 12.12
CA ILE A 95 1.79 11.08 11.19
C ILE A 95 1.15 11.24 9.80
N GLU A 96 0.43 10.22 9.31
CA GLU A 96 -0.29 10.31 8.03
C GLU A 96 -1.36 11.41 8.05
N LYS A 97 -2.07 11.58 9.17
CA LYS A 97 -3.03 12.67 9.34
C LYS A 97 -2.34 14.04 9.35
N ASP A 98 -1.19 14.17 9.98
CA ASP A 98 -0.44 15.43 10.01
C ASP A 98 0.16 15.78 8.65
N ASP A 99 0.71 14.80 7.93
CA ASP A 99 1.19 15.00 6.56
C ASP A 99 0.05 15.31 5.60
N ARG A 100 -1.11 14.67 5.76
CA ARG A 100 -2.32 15.04 5.04
C ARG A 100 -2.72 16.49 5.30
N LYS A 101 -2.69 16.97 6.55
CA LYS A 101 -3.02 18.39 6.84
C LYS A 101 -2.10 19.36 6.08
N LYS A 102 -0.81 19.02 5.94
CA LYS A 102 0.13 19.83 5.15
C LYS A 102 -0.26 19.88 3.68
N LEU A 103 -0.64 18.74 3.09
CA LEU A 103 -1.12 18.67 1.71
C LEU A 103 -2.46 19.42 1.54
N ASP A 104 -3.39 19.26 2.48
CA ASP A 104 -4.69 19.92 2.46
C ASP A 104 -4.56 21.46 2.58
N ASP A 105 -3.62 21.97 3.39
CA ASP A 105 -3.31 23.41 3.47
C ASP A 105 -2.88 23.97 2.11
N ILE A 106 -1.92 23.31 1.46
CA ILE A 106 -1.42 23.75 0.16
C ILE A 106 -2.52 23.61 -0.90
N MET A 107 -3.31 22.54 -0.88
CA MET A 107 -4.42 22.36 -1.82
C MET A 107 -5.48 23.43 -1.65
N SER A 108 -5.84 23.82 -0.42
CA SER A 108 -6.78 24.91 -0.17
C SER A 108 -6.25 26.24 -0.74
N ARG A 109 -4.98 26.57 -0.48
CA ARG A 109 -4.34 27.78 -1.02
C ARG A 109 -4.25 27.74 -2.55
N TRP A 110 -4.05 26.55 -3.11
CA TRP A 110 -4.06 26.32 -4.55
C TRP A 110 -5.42 26.59 -5.16
N GLU A 111 -6.50 26.03 -4.58
CA GLU A 111 -7.86 26.22 -5.05
C GLU A 111 -8.26 27.70 -5.05
N ASP A 112 -7.88 28.44 -4.00
CA ASP A 112 -8.06 29.89 -3.93
C ASP A 112 -7.29 30.62 -5.04
N ALA A 113 -6.01 30.29 -5.24
CA ALA A 113 -5.20 30.88 -6.31
C ALA A 113 -5.76 30.56 -7.70
N SER A 114 -6.23 29.33 -7.91
CA SER A 114 -6.92 28.87 -9.13
C SER A 114 -8.21 29.66 -9.36
N ALA A 115 -9.02 29.88 -8.32
CA ALA A 115 -10.24 30.67 -8.42
C ALA A 115 -9.93 32.13 -8.83
N VAL A 116 -8.89 32.74 -8.24
CA VAL A 116 -8.43 34.08 -8.62
C VAL A 116 -7.93 34.09 -10.07
N ALA A 117 -7.12 33.11 -10.47
CA ALA A 117 -6.58 32.99 -11.82
C ALA A 117 -7.69 32.91 -12.87
N SER A 118 -8.70 32.07 -12.64
CA SER A 118 -9.85 31.89 -13.56
C SER A 118 -10.68 33.16 -13.80
N ARG A 119 -10.56 34.15 -12.92
CA ARG A 119 -11.26 35.44 -12.98
C ARG A 119 -10.36 36.60 -13.34
N THR A 120 -9.05 36.36 -13.48
CA THR A 120 -8.06 37.39 -13.76
C THR A 120 -7.91 37.57 -15.27
N SER A 121 -7.85 38.83 -15.72
CA SER A 121 -7.62 39.11 -17.14
C SER A 121 -6.24 38.62 -17.58
N ARG A 122 -6.13 38.24 -18.85
CA ARG A 122 -4.90 37.70 -19.43
C ARG A 122 -3.65 38.55 -19.14
N ILE A 123 -3.78 39.87 -19.15
CA ILE A 123 -2.67 40.83 -18.96
C ILE A 123 -2.17 40.84 -17.51
N SER A 124 -3.07 40.62 -16.54
CA SER A 124 -2.74 40.63 -15.10
C SER A 124 -2.44 39.25 -14.52
N LEU A 125 -2.58 38.20 -15.33
CA LEU A 125 -2.53 36.80 -14.89
C LEU A 125 -1.11 36.35 -14.47
N SER A 126 -0.07 37.01 -14.95
CA SER A 126 1.33 36.68 -14.68
C SER A 126 1.66 36.60 -13.18
N ASN A 127 1.21 37.58 -12.40
CA ASN A 127 1.46 37.61 -10.95
C ASN A 127 0.77 36.45 -10.22
N VAL A 128 -0.44 36.09 -10.66
CA VAL A 128 -1.19 34.97 -10.07
C VAL A 128 -0.50 33.64 -10.40
N VAL A 129 -0.08 33.46 -11.66
CA VAL A 129 0.65 32.25 -12.10
C VAL A 129 1.98 32.09 -11.37
N LEU A 130 2.71 33.18 -11.09
CA LEU A 130 3.92 33.14 -10.26
C LEU A 130 3.62 32.62 -8.84
N GLY A 131 2.51 33.06 -8.24
CA GLY A 131 2.04 32.57 -6.95
C GLY A 131 1.69 31.07 -6.99
N MET A 132 0.98 30.63 -8.03
CA MET A 132 0.69 29.21 -8.25
C MET A 132 1.97 28.39 -8.39
N GLN A 133 2.93 28.83 -9.20
CA GLN A 133 4.23 28.15 -9.33
C GLN A 133 4.99 28.06 -8.01
N ALA A 134 4.86 29.05 -7.12
CA ALA A 134 5.43 28.98 -5.77
C ALA A 134 4.75 27.91 -4.91
N LEU A 135 3.41 27.85 -4.90
CA LEU A 135 2.65 26.81 -4.21
C LEU A 135 3.00 25.41 -4.70
N LYS A 136 3.18 25.22 -6.01
CA LYS A 136 3.63 23.94 -6.57
C LYS A 136 4.99 23.52 -6.04
N ARG A 137 5.96 24.45 -6.01
CA ARG A 137 7.31 24.17 -5.47
C ARG A 137 7.27 23.87 -3.97
N GLU A 138 6.42 24.57 -3.23
CA GLU A 138 6.18 24.31 -1.81
C GLU A 138 5.61 22.90 -1.61
N ALA A 139 4.58 22.52 -2.38
CA ALA A 139 4.01 21.18 -2.36
C ALA A 139 5.07 20.12 -2.67
N ASP A 140 5.92 20.34 -3.67
CA ASP A 140 6.95 19.38 -4.07
C ASP A 140 8.03 19.20 -3.01
N SER A 141 8.36 20.27 -2.27
CA SER A 141 9.34 20.24 -1.19
C SER A 141 8.88 19.51 0.07
N LEU A 142 7.57 19.23 0.21
CA LEU A 142 7.08 18.48 1.36
C LEU A 142 7.60 17.04 1.32
N THR A 143 8.17 16.60 2.44
CA THR A 143 8.33 15.18 2.73
C THR A 143 7.03 14.68 3.37
N VAL A 144 6.46 13.63 2.78
CA VAL A 144 5.24 12.98 3.26
C VAL A 144 5.49 11.49 3.45
N THR A 145 4.62 10.83 4.21
CA THR A 145 4.68 9.37 4.37
C THR A 145 4.66 8.63 3.02
N PRO A 146 5.19 7.39 2.98
CA PRO A 146 5.13 6.56 1.78
C PRO A 146 3.71 6.41 1.21
N CYS A 147 2.69 6.28 2.07
CA CYS A 147 1.29 6.21 1.62
C CYS A 147 0.87 7.46 0.83
N LEU A 148 1.23 8.65 1.32
CA LEU A 148 0.84 9.92 0.72
C LEU A 148 1.73 10.37 -0.44
N THR A 149 2.84 9.69 -0.72
CA THR A 149 3.74 10.04 -1.82
C THR A 149 3.02 10.00 -3.18
N ARG A 150 2.19 8.97 -3.41
CA ARG A 150 1.38 8.87 -4.64
C ARG A 150 0.31 9.97 -4.72
N ALA A 151 -0.28 10.36 -3.58
CA ALA A 151 -1.22 11.48 -3.54
C ALA A 151 -0.52 12.79 -3.91
N GLN A 152 0.60 13.11 -3.25
CA GLN A 152 1.41 14.29 -3.54
C GLN A 152 1.80 14.37 -5.03
N ALA A 153 2.23 13.26 -5.63
CA ALA A 153 2.58 13.23 -7.05
C ALA A 153 1.39 13.63 -7.95
N ASN A 154 0.19 13.10 -7.69
CA ASN A 154 -1.00 13.44 -8.46
C ASN A 154 -1.45 14.91 -8.23
N MET A 155 -1.32 15.43 -7.02
CA MET A 155 -1.50 16.86 -6.73
C MET A 155 -0.57 17.72 -7.60
N LEU A 156 0.73 17.39 -7.65
CA LEU A 156 1.72 18.13 -8.43
C LEU A 156 1.45 18.09 -9.94
N VAL A 157 0.97 16.96 -10.47
CA VAL A 157 0.57 16.85 -11.88
C VAL A 157 -0.62 17.74 -12.20
N GLY A 158 -1.63 17.76 -11.33
CA GLY A 158 -2.80 18.60 -11.54
C GLY A 158 -2.44 20.10 -11.48
N MET A 159 -1.56 20.46 -10.55
CA MET A 159 -1.00 21.80 -10.44
C MET A 159 -0.25 22.23 -11.70
N ASP A 160 0.62 21.36 -12.22
CA ASP A 160 1.41 21.62 -13.42
C ASP A 160 0.54 21.75 -14.68
N SER A 161 -0.47 20.87 -14.80
CA SER A 161 -1.43 20.90 -15.89
C SER A 161 -2.20 22.22 -15.91
N GLU A 162 -2.67 22.68 -14.75
CA GLU A 162 -3.36 23.96 -14.63
C GLU A 162 -2.46 25.17 -14.91
N ILE A 163 -1.22 25.18 -14.38
CA ILE A 163 -0.23 26.21 -14.73
C ILE A 163 -0.01 26.25 -16.24
N THR A 164 0.15 25.10 -16.88
CA THR A 164 0.35 24.99 -18.33
C THR A 164 -0.85 25.54 -19.10
N ALA A 165 -2.07 25.25 -18.66
CA ALA A 165 -3.29 25.83 -19.24
C ALA A 165 -3.26 27.37 -19.19
N TYR A 166 -2.92 27.95 -18.04
CA TYR A 166 -2.82 29.40 -17.90
C TYR A 166 -1.69 30.00 -18.72
N LEU A 167 -0.51 29.37 -18.77
CA LEU A 167 0.60 29.83 -19.61
C LEU A 167 0.24 29.81 -21.10
N LYS A 168 -0.45 28.76 -21.57
CA LYS A 168 -0.97 28.68 -22.95
C LYS A 168 -1.96 29.80 -23.22
N PHE A 169 -2.94 30.02 -22.34
CA PHE A 169 -3.92 31.09 -22.45
C PHE A 169 -3.26 32.48 -22.45
N MET A 170 -2.23 32.68 -21.62
CA MET A 170 -1.43 33.91 -21.58
C MET A 170 -0.63 34.14 -22.86
N SER A 171 -0.20 33.08 -23.55
CA SER A 171 0.53 33.15 -24.83
C SER A 171 -0.41 33.33 -26.03
N ASP A 172 -1.54 32.65 -26.04
CA ASP A 172 -2.61 32.80 -27.05
C ASP A 172 -3.97 32.48 -26.41
N SER A 173 -4.88 33.45 -26.42
CA SER A 173 -6.23 33.31 -25.86
C SER A 173 -7.11 32.34 -26.64
N LYS A 174 -6.67 31.92 -27.83
CA LYS A 174 -7.33 30.88 -28.64
C LYS A 174 -6.64 29.52 -28.53
N ALA A 175 -5.54 29.41 -27.76
CA ALA A 175 -4.87 28.15 -27.54
C ALA A 175 -5.86 27.14 -26.93
N SER A 176 -5.88 25.92 -27.47
CA SER A 176 -6.60 24.83 -26.84
C SER A 176 -5.91 24.47 -25.53
N ILE A 177 -6.69 24.49 -24.45
CA ILE A 177 -6.25 24.09 -23.10
C ILE A 177 -6.99 22.83 -22.63
N THR A 178 -7.79 22.20 -23.49
CA THR A 178 -8.67 21.09 -23.10
C THR A 178 -7.91 19.94 -22.46
N THR A 179 -6.79 19.53 -23.05
CA THR A 179 -5.96 18.43 -22.52
C THR A 179 -5.38 18.79 -21.15
N ASP A 180 -4.96 20.02 -20.95
CA ASP A 180 -4.40 20.49 -19.68
C ASP A 180 -5.47 20.53 -18.57
N ILE A 181 -6.68 20.97 -18.91
CA ILE A 181 -7.82 20.99 -17.98
C ILE A 181 -8.30 19.57 -17.64
N VAL A 182 -8.34 18.67 -18.62
CA VAL A 182 -8.66 17.25 -18.37
C VAL A 182 -7.60 16.62 -17.47
N GLY A 183 -6.31 16.83 -17.77
CA GLY A 183 -5.20 16.33 -16.96
C GLY A 183 -5.26 16.84 -15.51
N LYS A 184 -5.62 18.12 -15.30
CA LYS A 184 -5.89 18.67 -13.96
C LYS A 184 -6.94 17.84 -13.20
N TYR A 185 -8.11 17.63 -13.81
CA TYR A 185 -9.21 16.96 -13.13
C TYR A 185 -8.93 15.48 -12.85
N GLU A 186 -8.32 14.77 -13.80
CA GLU A 186 -7.93 13.36 -13.62
C GLU A 186 -6.93 13.21 -12.48
N ALA A 187 -5.90 14.05 -12.45
CA ALA A 187 -4.88 14.03 -11.41
C ALA A 187 -5.46 14.42 -10.03
N HIS A 188 -6.29 15.46 -9.95
CA HIS A 188 -6.93 15.85 -8.67
C HIS A 188 -7.91 14.79 -8.17
N ALA A 189 -8.66 14.13 -9.06
CA ALA A 189 -9.53 13.03 -8.67
C ALA A 189 -8.73 11.88 -8.04
N LYS A 190 -7.57 11.54 -8.62
CA LYS A 190 -6.66 10.54 -8.08
C LYS A 190 -6.03 10.96 -6.75
N TYR A 191 -5.64 12.23 -6.60
CA TYR A 191 -5.19 12.78 -5.32
C TYR A 191 -6.22 12.51 -4.21
N TYR A 192 -7.48 12.90 -4.40
CA TYR A 192 -8.53 12.73 -3.38
C TYR A 192 -8.85 11.25 -3.11
N GLU A 193 -8.79 10.40 -4.13
CA GLU A 193 -8.95 8.94 -3.97
C GLU A 193 -7.88 8.37 -3.03
N ILE A 194 -6.60 8.70 -3.26
CA ILE A 194 -5.46 8.16 -2.50
C ILE A 194 -5.42 8.72 -1.08
N VAL A 195 -5.64 10.03 -0.91
CA VAL A 195 -5.68 10.66 0.43
C VAL A 195 -6.72 9.99 1.33
N LYS A 196 -7.89 9.64 0.77
CA LYS A 196 -8.94 8.92 1.49
C LYS A 196 -8.50 7.51 1.88
N LYS A 197 -7.79 6.78 1.01
CA LYS A 197 -7.25 5.44 1.32
C LYS A 197 -6.21 5.50 2.44
N CYS A 198 -5.35 6.52 2.46
CA CYS A 198 -4.26 6.64 3.42
C CYS A 198 -4.66 7.16 4.81
N THR A 199 -5.86 7.73 4.97
CA THR A 199 -6.25 8.36 6.25
C THR A 199 -7.65 7.98 6.74
N GLY A 200 -8.32 7.08 6.00
CA GLY A 200 -9.66 6.58 6.26
C GLY A 200 -9.71 5.33 7.14
#